data_AF-A0A1Y0HL45-F1
#
_entry.id   AF-A0A1Y0HL45-F1
#
_cell.length_a   1.000
_cell.length_b   1.000
_cell.length_c   1.000
_cell.angle_alpha   90.00
_cell.angle_beta   90.00
_cell.angle_gamma   90.00
#
_symmetry.space_group_name_H-M   'P 1'
#
loop_
_entity.id
_entity.type
_entity.pdbx_description
1 polymer ?
#
loop_
_entity_poly.entity_id
_entity_poly.type
_entity_poly.pdbx_seq_one_letter_code
_entity_poly.pdbx_strand_id
1 'polypeptide(L)'
;MQTLQRITKETHISVELEINGTGQANIATGIGFFDHMLEAFTKHSLIDLTLTCKGDTHIDFHHSVEDVGIVLGQALRASIYPIESVERYGNAVVVMDEAAVECALDLSNRAYLVYEVEMEGKVGEFDVELAEEFFRAVIINAGISAHIIARRGKNKHHLLEAAFKAFAVALRRSLVKNERAGIPSTKGVL
;
A
#
# COMPACT_ATOMS: atom_id res chain seq x y z
N MET A 1 2.98 -15.07 8.70
CA MET A 1 4.15 -14.45 8.06
C MET A 1 4.33 -15.01 6.65
N GLN A 2 4.37 -14.14 5.65
CA GLN A 2 4.59 -14.46 4.23
C GLN A 2 5.95 -13.92 3.79
N THR A 3 6.73 -14.72 3.09
CA THR A 3 8.03 -14.29 2.53
C THR A 3 8.02 -14.51 1.02
N LEU A 4 8.33 -13.45 0.27
CA LEU A 4 8.41 -13.46 -1.18
C LEU A 4 9.71 -12.83 -1.66
N GLN A 5 10.24 -13.38 -2.76
CA GLN A 5 11.39 -12.82 -3.46
C GLN A 5 11.09 -12.70 -4.94
N ARG A 6 11.58 -11.63 -5.55
CA ARG A 6 11.48 -11.39 -6.99
C ARG A 6 12.81 -10.87 -7.49
N ILE A 7 13.31 -11.47 -8.56
CA ILE A 7 14.59 -11.12 -9.19
C ILE A 7 14.34 -10.92 -10.68
N THR A 8 14.66 -9.73 -11.18
CA THR A 8 14.71 -9.40 -12.61
C THR A 8 16.10 -8.90 -12.97
N LYS A 9 16.27 -8.38 -14.19
CA LYS A 9 17.51 -7.67 -14.56
C LYS A 9 17.59 -6.26 -13.97
N GLU A 10 16.46 -5.69 -13.59
CA GLU A 10 16.31 -4.32 -13.08
C GLU A 10 16.35 -4.30 -11.55
N THR A 11 15.68 -5.26 -10.90
CA THR A 11 15.51 -5.26 -9.44
C THR A 11 15.73 -6.64 -8.80
N HIS A 12 16.17 -6.62 -7.54
CA HIS A 12 16.18 -7.76 -6.63
C HIS A 12 15.48 -7.35 -5.33
N ILE A 13 14.32 -7.94 -5.07
CA ILE A 13 13.45 -7.58 -3.95
C ILE A 13 13.17 -8.79 -3.06
N SER A 14 13.18 -8.55 -1.75
CA SER A 14 12.71 -9.49 -0.73
C SER A 14 11.69 -8.78 0.17
N VAL A 15 10.55 -9.43 0.39
CA VAL A 15 9.49 -8.96 1.30
C VAL A 15 9.18 -10.06 2.30
N GLU A 16 9.11 -9.69 3.57
CA GLU A 16 8.56 -10.49 4.65
C GLU A 16 7.46 -9.70 5.35
N LEU A 17 6.26 -10.27 5.42
CA LEU A 17 5.05 -9.59 5.86
C LEU A 17 4.30 -10.42 6.90
N GLU A 18 3.99 -9.82 8.05
CA GLU A 18 3.04 -10.36 9.04
C GLU A 18 1.81 -9.44 9.11
N ILE A 19 0.70 -9.92 8.56
CA ILE A 19 -0.53 -9.12 8.41
C ILE A 19 -1.19 -8.78 9.75
N ASN A 20 -1.00 -9.61 10.77
CA ASN A 20 -1.49 -9.38 12.14
C ASN A 20 -0.35 -8.95 13.07
N GLY A 21 0.47 -8.00 12.61
CA GLY A 21 1.65 -7.53 13.31
C GLY A 21 1.37 -6.42 14.35
N THR A 22 2.41 -5.62 14.58
CA THR A 22 2.43 -4.49 15.51
C THR A 22 2.85 -3.16 14.86
N GLY A 23 3.19 -3.18 13.57
CA GLY A 23 3.70 -2.03 12.82
C GLY A 23 5.22 -1.86 12.92
N GLN A 24 5.97 -2.96 13.09
CA GLN A 24 7.43 -2.98 13.04
C GLN A 24 7.92 -2.93 11.60
N ALA A 25 8.87 -2.04 11.32
CA ALA A 25 9.42 -1.81 9.99
C ALA A 25 10.93 -2.07 9.99
N ASN A 26 11.40 -2.79 8.97
CA ASN A 26 12.80 -2.87 8.58
C ASN A 26 12.90 -2.76 7.06
N ILE A 27 13.00 -1.53 6.56
CA ILE A 27 12.81 -1.21 5.14
C ILE A 27 14.08 -0.59 4.59
N ALA A 28 14.54 -1.11 3.45
CA ALA A 28 15.69 -0.60 2.72
C ALA A 28 15.47 -0.76 1.21
N THR A 29 14.79 0.22 0.59
CA THR A 29 14.58 0.24 -0.87
C THR A 29 15.73 0.91 -1.63
N GLY A 30 16.56 1.68 -0.93
CA GLY A 30 17.55 2.57 -1.54
C GLY A 30 16.98 3.94 -1.94
N ILE A 31 15.71 4.22 -1.64
CA ILE A 31 15.02 5.48 -1.96
C ILE A 31 14.43 6.05 -0.65
N GLY A 32 15.13 7.00 -0.03
CA GLY A 32 14.82 7.42 1.35
C GLY A 32 13.41 7.97 1.59
N PHE A 33 12.83 8.72 0.65
CA PHE A 33 11.44 9.19 0.78
C PHE A 33 10.44 8.02 0.67
N PHE A 34 10.71 7.04 -0.18
CA PHE A 34 9.87 5.87 -0.33
C PHE A 34 9.96 4.93 0.88
N ASP A 35 11.15 4.77 1.46
CA ASP A 35 11.34 4.07 2.73
C ASP A 35 10.45 4.70 3.82
N HIS A 36 10.48 6.03 3.96
CA HIS A 36 9.61 6.76 4.91
C HIS A 36 8.11 6.54 4.65
N MET A 37 7.67 6.52 3.37
CA MET A 37 6.27 6.22 3.03
C MET A 37 5.86 4.79 3.41
N LEU A 38 6.74 3.80 3.19
CA LEU A 38 6.49 2.41 3.56
C LEU A 38 6.53 2.22 5.08
N GLU A 39 7.37 2.95 5.81
CA GLU A 39 7.36 2.99 7.27
C GLU A 39 6.03 3.56 7.81
N ALA A 40 5.54 4.66 7.21
CA ALA A 40 4.23 5.20 7.54
C ALA A 40 3.10 4.19 7.26
N PHE A 41 3.15 3.51 6.10
CA PHE A 41 2.19 2.43 5.79
C PHE A 41 2.22 1.33 6.85
N THR A 42 3.41 0.82 7.16
CA THR A 42 3.64 -0.26 8.14
C THR A 42 3.11 0.14 9.52
N LYS A 43 3.49 1.33 9.99
CA LYS A 43 3.10 1.84 11.30
C LYS A 43 1.59 1.96 11.47
N HIS A 44 0.89 2.42 10.44
CA HIS A 44 -0.54 2.73 10.53
C HIS A 44 -1.45 1.57 10.12
N SER A 45 -0.94 0.60 9.35
CA SER A 45 -1.63 -0.65 9.04
C SER A 45 -1.52 -1.67 10.18
N LEU A 46 -0.49 -1.54 11.03
CA LEU A 46 -0.07 -2.53 12.04
C LEU A 46 0.45 -3.84 11.43
N ILE A 47 0.77 -3.85 10.14
CA ILE A 47 1.47 -4.95 9.50
C ILE A 47 2.94 -4.86 9.91
N ASP A 48 3.59 -5.97 10.26
CA ASP A 48 5.06 -5.97 10.38
C ASP A 48 5.66 -6.24 8.99
N LEU A 49 6.65 -5.44 8.60
CA LEU A 49 7.24 -5.45 7.26
C LEU A 49 8.76 -5.39 7.32
N THR A 50 9.41 -6.43 6.79
CA THR A 50 10.82 -6.37 6.39
C THR A 50 10.88 -6.35 4.87
N LEU A 51 11.55 -5.35 4.30
CA LEU A 51 11.60 -5.15 2.85
C LEU A 51 12.98 -4.68 2.42
N THR A 52 13.56 -5.38 1.46
CA THR A 52 14.80 -4.93 0.79
C THR A 52 14.58 -4.85 -0.71
N CYS A 53 15.13 -3.80 -1.33
CA CYS A 53 15.21 -3.67 -2.78
C CYS A 53 16.64 -3.26 -3.17
N LYS A 54 17.18 -3.93 -4.18
CA LYS A 54 18.32 -3.46 -4.95
C LYS A 54 17.88 -3.30 -6.40
N GLY A 55 17.62 -2.05 -6.79
CA GLY A 55 17.23 -1.71 -8.16
C GLY A 55 18.27 -0.91 -8.92
N ASP A 56 17.97 -0.63 -10.18
CA ASP A 56 18.72 0.17 -11.13
C ASP A 56 18.49 1.68 -10.95
N THR A 57 18.56 2.18 -9.71
CA THR A 57 18.25 3.57 -9.32
C THR A 57 19.11 4.66 -9.97
N HIS A 58 20.11 4.27 -10.76
CA HIS A 58 20.91 5.16 -11.60
C HIS A 58 20.23 5.53 -12.92
N ILE A 59 19.19 4.79 -13.33
CA ILE A 59 18.30 5.13 -14.44
C ILE A 59 17.24 6.10 -13.92
N ASP A 60 16.36 5.62 -13.05
CA ASP A 60 15.40 6.37 -12.24
C ASP A 60 14.87 5.48 -11.10
N PHE A 61 13.81 5.90 -10.40
CA PHE A 61 13.21 5.12 -9.31
C PHE A 61 12.03 4.24 -9.74
N HIS A 62 11.63 4.26 -11.01
CA HIS A 62 10.39 3.67 -11.49
C HIS A 62 10.35 2.16 -11.23
N HIS A 63 11.31 1.41 -11.78
CA HIS A 63 11.34 -0.05 -11.63
C HIS A 63 11.37 -0.48 -10.16
N SER A 64 12.13 0.23 -9.32
CA SER A 64 12.23 -0.06 -7.89
C SER A 64 10.90 0.14 -7.17
N VAL A 65 10.20 1.24 -7.44
CA VAL A 65 8.92 1.57 -6.78
C VAL A 65 7.80 0.65 -7.27
N GLU A 66 7.70 0.43 -8.58
CA GLU A 66 6.71 -0.46 -9.19
C GLU A 66 6.90 -1.90 -8.67
N ASP A 67 8.11 -2.45 -8.78
CA ASP A 67 8.37 -3.84 -8.45
C ASP A 67 8.21 -4.11 -6.94
N VAL A 68 8.55 -3.13 -6.08
CA VAL A 68 8.23 -3.21 -4.65
C VAL A 68 6.72 -3.29 -4.44
N GLY A 69 5.94 -2.47 -5.16
CA GLY A 69 4.48 -2.54 -5.14
C GLY A 69 3.94 -3.91 -5.60
N ILE A 70 4.53 -4.50 -6.64
CA ILE A 70 4.17 -5.84 -7.14
C ILE A 70 4.37 -6.89 -6.03
N VAL A 71 5.57 -6.98 -5.46
CA VAL A 71 5.90 -8.02 -4.47
C VAL A 71 5.12 -7.82 -3.17
N LEU A 72 4.95 -6.58 -2.72
CA LEU A 72 4.13 -6.26 -1.56
C LEU A 72 2.66 -6.64 -1.78
N GLY A 73 2.11 -6.30 -2.96
CA GLY A 73 0.74 -6.69 -3.34
C GLY A 73 0.54 -8.20 -3.34
N GLN A 74 1.51 -8.96 -3.86
CA GLN A 74 1.48 -10.43 -3.83
C GLN A 74 1.52 -10.99 -2.40
N ALA A 75 2.36 -10.42 -1.53
CA ALA A 75 2.44 -10.82 -0.12
C ALA A 75 1.12 -10.54 0.62
N LEU A 76 0.51 -9.37 0.38
CA LEU A 76 -0.81 -9.02 0.88
C LEU A 76 -1.86 -10.01 0.37
N ARG A 77 -1.91 -10.30 -0.93
CA ARG A 77 -2.84 -11.28 -1.50
C ARG A 77 -2.78 -12.62 -0.79
N ALA A 78 -1.56 -13.16 -0.64
CA ALA A 78 -1.32 -14.44 0.01
C ALA A 78 -1.69 -14.44 1.50
N SER A 79 -1.75 -13.27 2.14
CA SER A 79 -2.12 -13.10 3.54
C SER A 79 -3.62 -12.84 3.74
N ILE A 80 -4.27 -12.26 2.74
CA ILE A 80 -5.66 -11.81 2.80
C ILE A 80 -6.63 -12.91 2.37
N TYR A 81 -6.31 -13.64 1.29
CA TYR A 81 -7.24 -14.58 0.66
C TYR A 81 -6.93 -16.05 0.98
N PRO A 82 -7.96 -16.92 1.08
CA PRO A 82 -9.40 -16.61 0.98
C PRO A 82 -9.91 -15.79 2.17
N ILE A 83 -10.91 -14.93 1.92
CA ILE A 83 -11.47 -14.05 2.94
C ILE A 83 -12.66 -14.70 3.64
N GLU A 84 -12.62 -14.70 4.97
CA GLU A 84 -13.73 -15.07 5.85
C GLU A 84 -13.66 -14.26 7.15
N SER A 85 -14.82 -13.96 7.74
CA SER A 85 -14.98 -13.34 9.06
C SER A 85 -14.20 -12.03 9.24
N VAL A 86 -14.22 -11.14 8.25
CA VAL A 86 -13.67 -9.78 8.34
C VAL A 86 -14.67 -8.74 7.84
N GLU A 87 -14.45 -7.48 8.21
CA GLU A 87 -15.29 -6.35 7.77
C GLU A 87 -15.35 -6.19 6.24
N ARG A 88 -14.31 -6.65 5.51
CA ARG A 88 -14.13 -6.55 4.05
C ARG A 88 -13.96 -5.14 3.52
N TYR A 89 -14.75 -4.19 4.02
CA TYR A 89 -14.70 -2.79 3.64
C TYR A 89 -13.95 -1.99 4.69
N GLY A 90 -13.14 -1.05 4.23
CA GLY A 90 -12.42 -0.14 5.11
C GLY A 90 -12.36 1.24 4.48
N ASN A 91 -12.39 2.27 5.32
CA ASN A 91 -12.22 3.64 4.87
C ASN A 91 -11.49 4.48 5.92
N ALA A 92 -10.79 5.51 5.47
CA ALA A 92 -10.13 6.48 6.31
C ALA A 92 -9.99 7.83 5.60
N VAL A 93 -10.17 8.92 6.33
CA VAL A 93 -9.66 10.23 5.94
C VAL A 93 -8.53 10.56 6.91
N VAL A 94 -7.33 10.78 6.38
CA VAL A 94 -6.16 11.12 7.19
C VAL A 94 -5.71 12.53 6.86
N VAL A 95 -5.44 13.30 7.91
CA VAL A 95 -4.91 14.67 7.80
C VAL A 95 -3.41 14.67 8.06
N MET A 96 -2.72 15.56 7.37
CA MET A 96 -1.32 15.94 7.57
C MET A 96 -1.26 17.45 7.43
N ASP A 97 -1.30 18.17 8.55
CA ASP A 97 -1.43 19.62 8.60
C ASP A 97 -2.56 20.15 7.70
N GLU A 98 -2.24 20.83 6.60
CA GLU A 98 -3.22 21.39 5.67
C GLU A 98 -3.78 20.38 4.66
N ALA A 99 -3.14 19.21 4.54
CA ALA A 99 -3.56 18.14 3.64
C ALA A 99 -4.57 17.21 4.30
N ALA A 100 -5.53 16.70 3.51
CA ALA A 100 -6.41 15.61 3.88
C ALA A 100 -6.63 14.69 2.68
N VAL A 101 -6.37 13.41 2.86
CA VAL A 101 -6.55 12.37 1.82
C VAL A 101 -7.49 11.30 2.34
N GLU A 102 -8.43 10.90 1.48
CA GLU A 102 -9.36 9.82 1.74
C GLU A 102 -8.91 8.54 1.04
N CYS A 103 -9.06 7.41 1.72
CA CYS A 103 -9.03 6.09 1.12
C CYS A 103 -10.32 5.34 1.44
N ALA A 104 -10.99 4.81 0.42
CA ALA A 104 -12.04 3.81 0.54
C ALA A 104 -11.58 2.50 -0.12
N LEU A 105 -11.79 1.35 0.53
CA LEU A 105 -11.18 0.07 0.18
C LEU A 105 -12.19 -1.08 0.30
N ASP A 106 -12.18 -1.98 -0.68
CA ASP A 106 -12.93 -3.25 -0.72
C ASP A 106 -11.96 -4.41 -0.98
N LEU A 107 -11.89 -5.36 -0.05
CA LEU A 107 -11.18 -6.63 -0.23
C LEU A 107 -11.99 -7.57 -1.14
N SER A 108 -11.94 -7.26 -2.43
CA SER A 108 -12.95 -7.65 -3.40
C SER A 108 -12.56 -8.83 -4.31
N ASN A 109 -11.30 -9.24 -4.28
CA ASN A 109 -10.62 -10.04 -5.31
C ASN A 109 -10.80 -9.46 -6.74
N ARG A 110 -10.98 -8.15 -6.86
CA ARG A 110 -11.09 -7.40 -8.12
C ARG A 110 -10.19 -6.18 -8.05
N ALA A 111 -9.08 -6.25 -8.77
CA ALA A 111 -8.13 -5.16 -8.90
C ALA A 111 -8.79 -3.90 -9.52
N TYR A 112 -8.84 -2.81 -8.78
CA TYR A 112 -9.27 -1.50 -9.32
C TYR A 112 -8.73 -0.35 -8.47
N LEU A 113 -8.10 0.65 -9.11
CA LEU A 113 -7.62 1.86 -8.44
C LEU A 113 -8.29 3.09 -9.05
N VAL A 114 -8.87 3.93 -8.20
CA VAL A 114 -9.11 5.36 -8.49
C VAL A 114 -8.08 6.16 -7.72
N TYR A 115 -7.26 6.94 -8.40
CA TYR A 115 -6.25 7.79 -7.78
C TYR A 115 -6.46 9.23 -8.24
N GLU A 116 -6.79 10.12 -7.29
CA GLU A 116 -7.07 11.54 -7.53
C GLU A 116 -6.29 12.38 -6.51
N VAL A 117 -4.97 12.18 -6.47
CA VAL A 117 -4.03 12.98 -5.68
C VAL A 117 -3.13 13.75 -6.66
N GLU A 118 -3.75 14.69 -7.37
CA GLU A 118 -3.12 15.43 -8.47
C GLU A 118 -2.01 16.36 -7.96
N MET A 119 -0.77 16.09 -8.38
CA MET A 119 0.40 16.92 -8.13
C MET A 119 1.50 16.61 -9.14
N GLU A 120 2.41 17.57 -9.35
CA GLU A 120 3.54 17.43 -10.28
C GLU A 120 4.88 17.66 -9.56
N GLY A 121 5.98 17.18 -10.14
CA GLY A 121 7.35 17.42 -9.68
C GLY A 121 7.84 16.40 -8.65
N LYS A 122 8.66 16.84 -7.69
CA LYS A 122 9.36 15.93 -6.76
C LYS A 122 9.18 16.29 -5.28
N VAL A 123 9.38 15.31 -4.42
CA VAL A 123 9.69 15.49 -2.99
C VAL A 123 11.11 14.96 -2.73
N GLY A 124 12.06 15.87 -2.53
CA GLY A 124 13.48 15.52 -2.64
C GLY A 124 13.78 15.02 -4.06
N GLU A 125 14.30 13.80 -4.18
CA GLU A 125 14.57 13.16 -5.47
C GLU A 125 13.41 12.31 -6.00
N PHE A 126 12.37 12.06 -5.18
CA PHE A 126 11.26 11.18 -5.52
C PHE A 126 10.23 11.89 -6.41
N ASP A 127 10.03 11.36 -7.62
CA ASP A 127 8.97 11.78 -8.55
C ASP A 127 7.58 11.44 -8.00
N VAL A 128 6.73 12.45 -7.84
CA VAL A 128 5.42 12.28 -7.14
C VAL A 128 4.46 11.34 -7.88
N GLU A 129 4.62 11.19 -9.19
CA GLU A 129 3.83 10.25 -10.02
C GLU A 129 4.08 8.78 -9.64
N LEU A 130 5.27 8.46 -9.10
CA LEU A 130 5.60 7.10 -8.67
C LEU A 130 4.74 6.61 -7.51
N ALA A 131 4.11 7.52 -6.75
CA ALA A 131 3.16 7.12 -5.72
C ALA A 131 1.91 6.45 -6.33
N GLU A 132 1.39 6.97 -7.46
CA GLU A 132 0.26 6.34 -8.14
C GLU A 132 0.65 4.97 -8.68
N GLU A 133 1.84 4.86 -9.30
CA GLU A 133 2.34 3.59 -9.83
C GLU A 133 2.58 2.55 -8.73
N PHE A 134 3.09 2.96 -7.57
CA PHE A 134 3.15 2.11 -6.40
C PHE A 134 1.79 1.58 -5.98
N PHE A 135 0.80 2.47 -5.79
CA PHE A 135 -0.54 2.04 -5.38
C PHE A 135 -1.18 1.14 -6.44
N ARG A 136 -1.02 1.46 -7.73
CA ARG A 136 -1.50 0.65 -8.85
C ARG A 136 -0.92 -0.75 -8.78
N ALA A 137 0.40 -0.87 -8.63
CA ALA A 137 1.09 -2.14 -8.53
C ALA A 137 0.61 -2.96 -7.31
N VAL A 138 0.50 -2.35 -6.12
CA VAL A 138 0.00 -3.02 -4.91
C VAL A 138 -1.43 -3.49 -5.09
N ILE A 139 -2.33 -2.62 -5.55
CA ILE A 139 -3.78 -2.91 -5.65
C ILE A 139 -4.04 -4.02 -6.67
N ILE A 140 -3.37 -3.97 -7.82
CA ILE A 140 -3.50 -4.99 -8.86
C ILE A 140 -3.04 -6.35 -8.33
N ASN A 141 -1.85 -6.40 -7.73
CA ASN A 141 -1.26 -7.65 -7.27
C ASN A 141 -1.91 -8.19 -5.99
N ALA A 142 -2.49 -7.33 -5.15
CA ALA A 142 -3.30 -7.72 -4.00
C ALA A 142 -4.68 -8.26 -4.41
N GLY A 143 -5.23 -7.79 -5.54
CA GLY A 143 -6.62 -8.05 -5.92
C GLY A 143 -7.61 -7.27 -5.05
N ILE A 144 -7.31 -6.01 -4.76
CA ILE A 144 -8.14 -5.12 -3.94
C ILE A 144 -8.77 -4.05 -4.85
N SER A 145 -9.92 -3.51 -4.46
CA SER A 145 -10.42 -2.26 -5.05
C SER A 145 -10.19 -1.11 -4.07
N ALA A 146 -9.58 -0.01 -4.49
CA ALA A 146 -9.38 1.16 -3.64
C ALA A 146 -9.52 2.48 -4.40
N HIS A 147 -10.05 3.48 -3.70
CA HIS A 147 -10.14 4.86 -4.17
C HIS A 147 -9.31 5.72 -3.22
N ILE A 148 -8.32 6.45 -3.73
CA ILE A 148 -7.42 7.32 -2.96
C ILE A 148 -7.55 8.73 -3.54
N ILE A 149 -8.16 9.64 -2.76
CA ILE A 149 -8.61 10.94 -3.26
C ILE A 149 -8.14 12.04 -2.32
N ALA A 150 -7.41 13.03 -2.85
CA ALA A 150 -7.08 14.23 -2.10
C ALA A 150 -8.34 15.09 -1.90
N ARG A 151 -8.72 15.35 -0.65
CA ARG A 151 -9.81 16.27 -0.31
C ARG A 151 -9.34 17.72 -0.31
N ARG A 152 -8.09 17.95 0.07
CA ARG A 152 -7.39 19.25 0.09
C ARG A 152 -5.90 19.02 0.40
N GLY A 153 -5.07 20.02 0.13
CA GLY A 153 -3.68 20.07 0.54
C GLY A 153 -2.87 20.97 -0.39
N LYS A 154 -1.64 21.31 0.00
CA LYS A 154 -0.73 22.12 -0.83
C LYS A 154 0.67 21.55 -0.83
N ASN A 155 1.14 21.07 0.31
CA ASN A 155 2.44 20.46 0.44
C ASN A 155 2.39 19.02 -0.11
N LYS A 156 3.28 18.73 -1.08
CA LYS A 156 3.37 17.43 -1.75
C LYS A 156 3.72 16.30 -0.78
N HIS A 157 4.65 16.55 0.15
CA HIS A 157 4.99 15.59 1.20
C HIS A 157 3.75 15.26 2.03
N HIS A 158 3.02 16.28 2.49
CA HIS A 158 1.84 16.08 3.33
C HIS A 158 0.74 15.30 2.61
N LEU A 159 0.51 15.60 1.33
CA LEU A 159 -0.45 14.86 0.50
C LEU A 159 -0.04 13.38 0.33
N LEU A 160 1.21 13.11 -0.04
CA LEU A 160 1.69 11.74 -0.23
C LEU A 160 1.68 10.95 1.10
N GLU A 161 2.19 11.53 2.18
CA GLU A 161 2.20 10.86 3.48
C GLU A 161 0.76 10.60 3.99
N ALA A 162 -0.16 11.55 3.78
CA ALA A 162 -1.57 11.34 4.09
C ALA A 162 -2.20 10.22 3.24
N ALA A 163 -1.82 10.08 1.96
CA ALA A 163 -2.32 9.02 1.09
C ALA A 163 -1.88 7.63 1.57
N PHE A 164 -0.59 7.44 1.88
CA PHE A 164 -0.06 6.18 2.41
C PHE A 164 -0.70 5.84 3.76
N LYS A 165 -0.87 6.82 4.66
CA LYS A 165 -1.54 6.63 5.94
C LYS A 165 -3.03 6.30 5.79
N ALA A 166 -3.73 6.97 4.88
CA ALA A 166 -5.14 6.71 4.62
C ALA A 166 -5.35 5.28 4.10
N PHE A 167 -4.54 4.87 3.13
CA PHE A 167 -4.55 3.49 2.63
C PHE A 167 -4.26 2.47 3.74
N ALA A 168 -3.24 2.70 4.55
CA ALA A 168 -2.86 1.83 5.66
C ALA A 168 -4.00 1.66 6.69
N VAL A 169 -4.64 2.76 7.10
CA VAL A 169 -5.75 2.72 8.05
C VAL A 169 -6.99 2.07 7.45
N ALA A 170 -7.31 2.35 6.18
CA ALA A 170 -8.43 1.71 5.48
C ALA A 170 -8.21 0.20 5.37
N LEU A 171 -7.02 -0.24 4.96
CA LEU A 171 -6.65 -1.66 4.90
C LEU A 171 -6.81 -2.32 6.27
N ARG A 172 -6.21 -1.75 7.32
CA ARG A 172 -6.35 -2.28 8.70
C ARG A 172 -7.82 -2.44 9.12
N ARG A 173 -8.66 -1.44 8.82
CA ARG A 173 -10.10 -1.49 9.16
C ARG A 173 -10.83 -2.57 8.39
N SER A 174 -10.50 -2.77 7.11
CA SER A 174 -11.10 -3.84 6.29
C SER A 174 -10.77 -5.26 6.76
N LEU A 175 -9.65 -5.41 7.48
CA LEU A 175 -9.15 -6.67 8.02
C LEU A 175 -9.63 -6.96 9.46
N VAL A 176 -10.39 -6.04 10.08
CA VAL A 176 -10.93 -6.27 11.43
C VAL A 176 -11.81 -7.52 11.41
N LYS A 177 -11.55 -8.43 12.35
CA LYS A 177 -12.34 -9.67 12.48
C LYS A 177 -13.79 -9.35 12.84
N ASN A 178 -14.71 -9.98 12.11
CA ASN A 178 -16.14 -9.91 12.33
C ASN A 178 -16.77 -11.27 12.01
N GLU A 179 -16.88 -12.14 13.02
CA GLU A 179 -17.45 -13.49 12.87
C GLU A 179 -18.92 -13.48 12.40
N ARG A 180 -19.64 -12.37 12.59
CA ARG A 180 -21.04 -12.24 12.13
C ARG A 180 -21.12 -12.06 10.61
N ALA A 181 -20.02 -11.65 9.97
CA ALA A 181 -19.97 -11.45 8.54
C ALA A 181 -19.89 -12.78 7.75
N GLY A 182 -19.36 -13.85 8.36
CA GLY A 182 -19.09 -15.11 7.66
C GLY A 182 -18.25 -14.86 6.41
N ILE A 183 -18.63 -15.41 5.26
CA ILE A 183 -18.10 -14.97 3.96
C ILE A 183 -18.80 -13.64 3.60
N PRO A 184 -18.09 -12.50 3.57
CA PRO A 184 -18.71 -11.18 3.38
C PRO A 184 -19.04 -10.91 1.90
N SER A 185 -19.70 -11.85 1.23
CA SER A 185 -20.06 -11.80 -0.19
C SER A 185 -21.36 -12.53 -0.45
N THR A 186 -22.31 -11.86 -1.12
CA THR A 186 -23.56 -12.48 -1.56
C THR A 186 -23.36 -13.58 -2.60
N LYS A 187 -22.20 -13.62 -3.28
CA LYS A 187 -21.83 -14.69 -4.22
C LYS A 187 -21.30 -15.95 -3.53
N GLY A 188 -21.07 -15.90 -2.21
CA GLY A 188 -20.55 -17.01 -1.41
C GLY A 188 -19.05 -17.27 -1.58
N VAL A 189 -18.33 -16.45 -2.35
CA VAL A 189 -16.87 -16.55 -2.54
C VAL A 189 -16.28 -15.17 -2.87
N LEU A 190 -15.00 -14.99 -2.52
CA LEU A 190 -14.13 -13.89 -2.93
C LEU A 190 -12.80 -14.46 -3.37
#